data_AF-A0A2I0VI18-F1
#
_entry.id   AF-A0A2I0VI18-F1
#
_cell.length_a   1.000
_cell.length_b   1.000
_cell.length_c   1.000
_cell.angle_alpha   90.00
_cell.angle_beta   90.00
_cell.angle_gamma   90.00
#
_symmetry.space_group_name_H-M   'P 1'
#
loop_
_entity.id
_entity.type
_entity.pdbx_description
1 polymer ?
#
loop_
_entity_poly.entity_id
_entity_poly.type
_entity_poly.pdbx_seq_one_letter_code
_entity_poly.pdbx_strand_id
1 'polypeptide(L)'
;MANQTTNIALGTAFFGVLAFIFGVVAENKKPAQGTPILMKGYVMCKFPSDPTVALGSLSIVALAISAAIGLFSVFFPYKGKSVPKGALFHGMTMRVFFIVAVLVSIFAEAMLLWATITEGLHRSLNKHNDMDYACPTAKTGLFGGAGFLALDASLFWLVSQMLTLNARADYLEEDDPKGSYGEVHTTEYDSNTAAHP
;
A
#
# COMPACT_ATOMS: atom_id res chain seq x y z
N MET A 1 -11.67 -22.05 8.12
CA MET A 1 -10.77 -21.53 7.06
C MET A 1 -10.74 -20.01 6.97
N ALA A 2 -11.87 -19.30 7.16
CA ALA A 2 -11.96 -17.86 6.85
C ALA A 2 -11.44 -16.88 7.91
N ASN A 3 -11.66 -17.11 9.21
CA ASN A 3 -11.66 -15.99 10.17
C ASN A 3 -10.36 -15.14 10.24
N GLN A 4 -9.17 -15.73 10.45
CA GLN A 4 -7.94 -14.93 10.60
C GLN A 4 -7.48 -14.25 9.31
N THR A 5 -7.44 -14.98 8.21
CA THR A 5 -7.02 -14.45 6.90
C THR A 5 -7.99 -13.38 6.41
N THR A 6 -9.29 -13.63 6.51
CA THR A 6 -10.32 -12.66 6.16
C THR A 6 -10.24 -11.41 7.03
N ASN A 7 -9.95 -11.54 8.33
CA ASN A 7 -9.80 -10.37 9.22
C ASN A 7 -8.58 -9.50 8.84
N ILE A 8 -7.46 -10.13 8.47
CA ILE A 8 -6.27 -9.40 8.01
C ILE A 8 -6.55 -8.73 6.67
N ALA A 9 -7.19 -9.43 5.72
CA ALA A 9 -7.58 -8.85 4.43
C ALA A 9 -8.53 -7.65 4.62
N LEU A 10 -9.56 -7.82 5.45
CA LEU A 10 -10.52 -6.77 5.78
C LEU A 10 -9.85 -5.59 6.46
N GLY A 11 -8.91 -5.84 7.38
CA GLY A 11 -8.10 -4.81 8.01
C GLY A 11 -7.27 -4.01 7.00
N THR A 12 -6.49 -4.68 6.16
CA THR A 12 -5.69 -4.05 5.10
C THR A 12 -6.55 -3.19 4.19
N ALA A 13 -7.70 -3.73 3.74
CA ALA A 13 -8.64 -3.03 2.87
C ALA A 13 -9.27 -1.82 3.57
N PHE A 14 -9.75 -1.99 4.81
CA PHE A 14 -10.38 -0.93 5.58
C PHE A 14 -9.43 0.25 5.81
N PHE A 15 -8.21 -0.03 6.29
CA PHE A 15 -7.22 1.02 6.51
C PHE A 15 -6.72 1.64 5.20
N GLY A 16 -6.60 0.86 4.11
CA GLY A 16 -6.26 1.37 2.78
C GLY A 16 -7.31 2.34 2.23
N VAL A 17 -8.59 1.97 2.33
CA VAL A 17 -9.71 2.83 1.93
C VAL A 17 -9.80 4.07 2.81
N LEU A 18 -9.59 3.95 4.12
CA LEU A 18 -9.52 5.12 5.01
C LEU A 18 -8.37 6.07 4.62
N ALA A 19 -7.19 5.54 4.34
CA ALA A 19 -6.05 6.35 3.89
C ALA A 19 -6.39 7.13 2.62
N PHE A 20 -7.02 6.46 1.65
CA PHE A 20 -7.52 7.08 0.42
C PHE A 20 -8.54 8.19 0.68
N ILE A 21 -9.59 7.90 1.46
CA ILE A 21 -10.65 8.87 1.77
C ILE A 21 -10.06 10.09 2.46
N PHE A 22 -9.21 9.90 3.47
CA PHE A 22 -8.58 11.01 4.17
C PHE A 22 -7.66 11.83 3.26
N GLY A 23 -6.90 11.20 2.36
CA GLY A 23 -6.08 11.90 1.37
C GLY A 23 -6.90 12.76 0.41
N VAL A 24 -7.99 12.20 -0.14
CA VAL A 24 -8.88 12.93 -1.05
C VAL A 24 -9.64 14.06 -0.34
N VAL A 25 -10.11 13.83 0.88
CA VAL A 25 -10.80 14.88 1.65
C VAL A 25 -9.82 15.98 2.08
N ALA A 26 -8.58 15.62 2.44
CA ALA A 26 -7.52 16.58 2.74
C ALA A 26 -7.24 17.50 1.55
N GLU A 27 -7.20 16.96 0.33
CA GLU A 27 -7.06 17.71 -0.91
C GLU A 27 -8.24 18.65 -1.15
N ASN A 28 -9.48 18.17 -1.02
CA ASN A 28 -10.69 18.97 -1.28
C ASN A 28 -10.92 20.08 -0.24
N LYS A 29 -10.49 19.87 1.01
CA LYS A 29 -10.65 20.85 2.09
C LYS A 29 -9.51 21.87 2.16
N LYS A 30 -8.47 21.69 1.36
CA LYS A 30 -7.31 22.58 1.34
C LYS A 30 -7.66 23.92 0.69
N PRO A 31 -7.29 25.07 1.31
CA PRO A 31 -7.45 26.37 0.67
C PRO A 31 -6.49 26.54 -0.52
N ALA A 32 -6.92 27.29 -1.53
CA ALA A 32 -6.10 27.58 -2.70
C ALA A 32 -4.86 28.43 -2.36
N GLN A 33 -5.03 29.44 -1.50
CA GLN A 33 -3.94 30.29 -1.01
C GLN A 33 -4.25 30.87 0.38
N GLY A 34 -3.20 31.26 1.10
CA GLY A 34 -3.34 32.09 2.29
C GLY A 34 -3.67 33.54 1.95
N THR A 35 -4.15 34.29 2.93
CA THR A 35 -4.31 35.75 2.81
C THR A 35 -3.07 36.47 3.37
N PRO A 36 -2.34 37.25 2.56
CA PRO A 36 -1.21 38.03 3.06
C PRO A 36 -1.74 39.28 3.79
N ILE A 37 -1.35 39.44 5.05
CA ILE A 37 -1.64 40.63 5.85
C ILE A 37 -0.34 41.42 5.99
N LEU A 38 -0.28 42.58 5.34
CA LEU A 38 0.87 43.49 5.40
C LEU A 38 0.94 44.15 6.78
N MET A 39 2.07 43.99 7.47
CA MET A 39 2.39 44.68 8.71
C MET A 39 3.66 45.54 8.54
N LYS A 40 3.97 46.37 9.54
CA LYS A 40 5.17 47.22 9.52
C LYS A 40 6.44 46.34 9.51
N GLY A 41 6.99 46.12 8.31
CA GLY A 41 8.27 45.43 8.09
C GLY A 41 8.20 43.92 7.92
N TYR A 42 7.01 43.32 7.82
CA TYR A 42 6.83 41.89 7.52
C TYR A 42 5.41 41.60 7.00
N VAL A 43 5.25 40.50 6.28
CA VAL A 43 3.97 39.93 5.85
C VAL A 43 3.62 38.75 6.75
N MET A 44 2.37 38.72 7.21
CA MET A 44 1.82 37.62 7.98
C MET A 44 0.81 36.85 7.13
N CYS A 45 1.07 35.57 6.94
CA CYS A 45 0.16 34.68 6.23
C CYS A 45 -0.93 34.18 7.16
N LYS A 46 -2.17 34.60 6.90
CA LYS A 46 -3.34 34.06 7.59
C LYS A 46 -3.99 32.99 6.72
N PHE A 47 -3.90 31.76 7.20
CA PHE A 47 -4.58 30.60 6.63
C PHE A 47 -5.92 30.37 7.36
N PRO A 48 -7.01 30.02 6.67
CA PRO A 48 -8.24 29.61 7.33
C PRO A 48 -7.99 28.35 8.18
N SER A 49 -8.80 28.13 9.21
CA SER A 49 -8.73 26.91 10.01
C SER A 49 -9.33 25.75 9.21
N ASP A 50 -8.50 25.05 8.44
CA ASP A 50 -8.89 23.85 7.72
C ASP A 50 -8.25 22.58 8.34
N PRO A 51 -8.92 21.42 8.22
CA PRO A 51 -8.46 20.17 8.79
C PRO A 51 -7.42 19.43 7.92
N THR A 52 -6.85 20.04 6.88
CA THR A 52 -6.00 19.33 5.89
C THR A 52 -4.80 18.65 6.55
N VAL A 53 -4.10 19.31 7.48
CA VAL A 53 -2.95 18.70 8.19
C VAL A 53 -3.38 17.51 9.05
N ALA A 54 -4.53 17.61 9.74
CA ALA A 54 -5.06 16.54 10.55
C ALA A 54 -5.48 15.34 9.68
N LEU A 55 -6.19 15.58 8.58
CA LEU A 55 -6.59 14.54 7.63
C LEU A 55 -5.39 13.89 6.94
N GLY A 56 -4.37 14.67 6.56
CA GLY A 56 -3.10 14.16 6.04
C GLY A 56 -2.40 13.24 7.04
N SER A 57 -2.33 13.64 8.31
CA SER A 57 -1.74 12.81 9.37
C SER A 57 -2.52 11.51 9.62
N LEU A 58 -3.85 11.56 9.58
CA LEU A 58 -4.69 10.36 9.70
C LEU A 58 -4.51 9.43 8.50
N SER A 59 -4.35 9.98 7.29
CA SER A 59 -4.06 9.22 6.08
C SER A 59 -2.72 8.48 6.18
N ILE A 60 -1.67 9.15 6.68
CA ILE A 60 -0.34 8.56 6.92
C ILE A 60 -0.45 7.38 7.90
N VAL A 61 -1.10 7.60 9.05
CA VAL A 61 -1.25 6.54 10.06
C VAL A 61 -2.04 5.35 9.52
N ALA A 62 -3.15 5.61 8.80
CA ALA A 62 -3.94 4.55 8.19
C ALA A 62 -3.15 3.75 7.14
N LEU A 63 -2.37 4.42 6.29
CA LEU A 63 -1.50 3.76 5.32
C LEU A 63 -0.42 2.92 6.01
N ALA A 64 0.24 3.46 7.03
CA ALA A 64 1.27 2.74 7.79
C ALA A 64 0.70 1.47 8.44
N ILE A 65 -0.50 1.55 9.01
CA ILE A 65 -1.21 0.39 9.56
C ILE A 65 -1.55 -0.62 8.46
N SER A 66 -2.10 -0.16 7.33
CA SER A 66 -2.42 -1.04 6.18
C SER A 66 -1.17 -1.77 5.66
N ALA A 67 -0.06 -1.06 5.49
CA ALA A 67 1.20 -1.63 5.05
C ALA A 67 1.81 -2.59 6.08
N ALA A 68 1.72 -2.28 7.37
CA ALA A 68 2.18 -3.18 8.44
C ALA A 68 1.36 -4.48 8.48
N ILE A 69 0.03 -4.39 8.38
CA ILE A 69 -0.86 -5.56 8.31
C ILE A 69 -0.57 -6.36 7.03
N GLY A 70 -0.40 -5.69 5.89
CA GLY A 70 -0.04 -6.30 4.61
C GLY A 70 1.28 -7.06 4.69
N LEU A 71 2.32 -6.44 5.24
CA LEU A 71 3.63 -7.07 5.45
C LEU A 71 3.52 -8.28 6.40
N PHE A 72 2.80 -8.12 7.50
CA PHE A 72 2.57 -9.19 8.46
C PHE A 72 1.83 -10.36 7.82
N SER A 73 0.87 -10.10 6.93
CA SER A 73 0.09 -11.12 6.24
C SER A 73 0.94 -12.08 5.40
N VAL A 74 2.09 -11.60 4.89
CA VAL A 74 3.02 -12.35 4.05
C VAL A 74 3.92 -13.27 4.89
N PHE A 75 4.38 -12.80 6.05
CA PHE A 75 5.35 -13.52 6.87
C PHE A 75 4.75 -14.30 8.04
N PHE A 76 3.56 -13.96 8.51
CA PHE A 76 3.00 -14.57 9.71
C PHE A 76 2.49 -15.99 9.44
N PRO A 77 2.83 -16.99 10.26
CA PRO A 77 2.34 -18.36 10.09
C PRO A 77 0.84 -18.43 10.39
N TYR A 78 0.05 -18.94 9.44
CA TYR A 78 -1.36 -19.23 9.68
C TYR A 78 -1.48 -20.61 10.32
N LYS A 79 -2.34 -20.75 11.34
CA LYS A 79 -2.60 -22.02 12.05
C LYS A 79 -1.36 -22.69 12.65
N GLY A 80 -0.31 -21.93 12.98
CA GLY A 80 0.93 -22.48 13.57
C GLY A 80 1.84 -23.25 12.60
N LYS A 81 1.50 -23.30 11.30
CA LYS A 81 2.37 -23.84 10.25
C LYS A 81 3.12 -22.71 9.56
N SER A 82 4.44 -22.69 9.67
CA SER A 82 5.30 -21.73 8.99
C SER A 82 5.86 -22.32 7.70
N VAL A 83 5.80 -21.55 6.60
CA VAL A 83 6.43 -21.92 5.32
C VAL A 83 7.77 -21.18 5.19
N PRO A 84 8.86 -21.86 4.78
CA PRO A 84 10.14 -21.21 4.60
C PRO A 84 10.06 -20.14 3.50
N LYS A 85 10.77 -19.01 3.71
CA LYS A 85 10.78 -17.87 2.77
C LYS A 85 11.16 -18.27 1.35
N GLY A 86 12.04 -19.27 1.20
CA GLY A 86 12.46 -19.80 -0.10
C GLY A 86 11.32 -20.44 -0.90
N ALA A 87 10.37 -21.10 -0.23
CA ALA A 87 9.18 -21.67 -0.88
C ALA A 87 8.15 -20.57 -1.19
N LEU A 88 7.99 -19.59 -0.29
CA LEU A 88 7.03 -18.49 -0.48
C LEU A 88 7.38 -17.60 -1.69
N PHE A 89 8.67 -17.32 -1.90
CA PHE A 89 9.16 -16.45 -2.98
C PHE A 89 9.80 -17.23 -4.14
N HIS A 90 9.43 -18.50 -4.29
CA HIS A 90 9.86 -19.32 -5.43
C HIS A 90 9.26 -18.80 -6.74
N GLY A 91 7.97 -18.44 -6.73
CA GLY A 91 7.28 -17.85 -7.87
C GLY A 91 7.69 -16.39 -8.12
N MET A 92 8.02 -16.07 -9.37
CA MET A 92 8.35 -14.71 -9.80
C MET A 92 7.21 -13.72 -9.50
N THR A 93 5.96 -14.15 -9.66
CA THR A 93 4.75 -13.34 -9.43
C THR A 93 4.69 -12.80 -8.00
N MET A 94 4.83 -13.67 -6.98
CA MET A 94 4.79 -13.26 -5.57
C MET A 94 5.89 -12.23 -5.25
N ARG A 95 7.10 -12.44 -5.79
CA ARG A 95 8.24 -11.53 -5.57
C ARG A 95 7.99 -10.15 -6.18
N VAL A 96 7.48 -10.09 -7.41
CA VAL A 96 7.18 -8.82 -8.09
C VAL A 96 6.10 -8.05 -7.34
N PHE A 97 4.97 -8.69 -7.02
CA PHE A 97 3.87 -8.03 -6.30
C PHE A 97 4.28 -7.53 -4.92
N PHE A 98 5.09 -8.29 -4.20
CA PHE A 98 5.61 -7.87 -2.90
C PHE A 98 6.52 -6.63 -3.01
N ILE A 99 7.46 -6.62 -3.97
CA ILE A 99 8.35 -5.47 -4.18
C ILE A 99 7.54 -4.23 -4.58
N VAL A 100 6.60 -4.39 -5.51
CA VAL A 100 5.73 -3.28 -5.94
C VAL A 100 4.90 -2.76 -4.76
N ALA A 101 4.31 -3.64 -3.96
CA ALA A 101 3.55 -3.24 -2.77
C ALA A 101 4.39 -2.38 -1.82
N VAL A 102 5.63 -2.81 -1.53
CA VAL A 102 6.57 -2.08 -0.67
C VAL A 102 6.94 -0.72 -1.27
N LEU A 103 7.34 -0.68 -2.54
CA LEU A 103 7.77 0.55 -3.20
C LEU A 103 6.64 1.57 -3.31
N VAL A 104 5.44 1.13 -3.70
CA VAL A 104 4.26 2.01 -3.81
C VAL A 104 3.84 2.51 -2.44
N SER A 105 3.88 1.67 -1.40
CA SER A 105 3.59 2.11 -0.01
C SER A 105 4.54 3.21 0.45
N ILE A 106 5.84 3.01 0.28
CA ILE A 106 6.87 4.00 0.67
C ILE A 106 6.68 5.30 -0.12
N PHE A 107 6.41 5.20 -1.42
CA PHE A 107 6.24 6.39 -2.26
C PHE A 107 4.97 7.17 -1.87
N ALA A 108 3.85 6.48 -1.62
CA ALA A 108 2.62 7.10 -1.14
C ALA A 108 2.83 7.80 0.21
N GLU A 109 3.50 7.13 1.16
CA GLU A 109 3.78 7.69 2.48
C GLU A 109 4.72 8.89 2.40
N ALA A 110 5.76 8.84 1.57
CA ALA A 110 6.67 9.96 1.34
C ALA A 110 5.92 11.18 0.77
N MET A 111 5.02 10.99 -0.20
CA MET A 111 4.20 12.08 -0.74
C MET A 111 3.25 12.67 0.30
N LEU A 112 2.57 11.83 1.10
CA LEU A 112 1.70 12.30 2.19
C LEU A 112 2.48 13.06 3.25
N LEU A 113 3.64 12.56 3.68
CA LEU A 113 4.53 13.23 4.63
C LEU A 113 4.99 14.56 4.08
N TRP A 114 5.46 14.60 2.84
CA TRP A 114 5.89 15.84 2.18
C TRP A 114 4.77 16.88 2.16
N ALA A 115 3.56 16.50 1.72
CA ALA A 115 2.42 17.41 1.65
C ALA A 115 2.01 17.92 3.04
N THR A 116 1.93 17.02 4.02
CA THR A 116 1.52 17.32 5.40
C THR A 116 2.53 18.21 6.11
N ILE A 117 3.82 17.91 6.00
CA ILE A 117 4.89 18.70 6.60
C ILE A 117 4.96 20.08 5.95
N THR A 118 4.88 20.17 4.62
CA THR A 118 4.90 21.46 3.91
C THR A 118 3.74 22.35 4.35
N GLU A 119 2.53 21.81 4.40
CA GLU A 119 1.34 22.56 4.84
C GLU A 119 1.44 22.97 6.33
N GLY A 120 1.95 22.07 7.20
CA GLY A 120 2.21 22.38 8.60
C GLY A 120 3.29 23.46 8.78
N LEU A 121 4.33 23.45 7.95
CA LEU A 121 5.40 24.42 7.97
C LEU A 121 4.89 25.81 7.55
N HIS A 122 4.08 25.89 6.49
CA HIS A 122 3.46 27.15 6.07
C HIS A 122 2.59 27.78 7.17
N ARG A 123 1.87 26.97 7.97
CA ARG A 123 1.03 27.50 9.06
C ARG A 123 1.82 27.89 10.31
N SER A 124 2.87 27.14 10.64
CA SER A 124 3.72 27.42 11.79
C SER A 124 4.66 28.60 11.55
N LEU A 125 5.23 28.70 10.35
CA LEU A 125 6.10 29.78 9.90
C LEU A 125 5.32 30.79 9.07
N ASN A 126 4.34 31.44 9.69
CA ASN A 126 3.46 32.40 9.02
C ASN A 126 4.04 33.81 8.88
N LYS A 127 5.24 34.08 9.42
CA LYS A 127 5.90 35.38 9.37
C LYS A 127 7.00 35.40 8.31
N HIS A 128 6.85 36.27 7.32
CA HIS A 128 7.81 36.46 6.24
C HIS A 128 8.30 37.91 6.21
N ASN A 129 9.60 38.12 6.11
CA ASN A 129 10.18 39.48 6.02
C ASN A 129 10.12 40.03 4.58
N ASP A 130 9.69 39.21 3.62
CA ASP A 130 9.47 39.61 2.24
C ASP A 130 8.08 40.23 2.09
N MET A 131 8.03 41.45 1.54
CA MET A 131 6.82 42.26 1.41
C MET A 131 5.92 41.79 0.26
N ASP A 132 6.45 41.03 -0.69
CA ASP A 132 5.74 40.50 -1.85
C ASP A 132 5.36 39.01 -1.69
N TYR A 133 5.49 38.48 -0.47
CA TYR A 133 5.24 37.06 -0.22
C TYR A 133 3.77 36.67 -0.40
N ALA A 134 3.50 35.79 -1.36
CA ALA A 134 2.15 35.41 -1.79
C ALA A 134 1.44 34.33 -0.92
N CYS A 135 2.02 33.92 0.22
CA CYS A 135 1.44 32.94 1.14
C CYS A 135 0.95 31.64 0.46
N PRO A 136 1.85 30.91 -0.23
CA PRO A 136 1.49 29.66 -0.91
C PRO A 136 1.09 28.57 0.10
N THR A 137 0.30 27.63 -0.39
CA THR A 137 -0.06 26.39 0.32
C THR A 137 0.61 25.21 -0.40
N ALA A 138 0.52 23.99 0.16
CA ALA A 138 1.08 22.80 -0.49
C ALA A 138 0.56 22.62 -1.94
N LYS A 139 1.34 21.97 -2.80
CA LYS A 139 0.98 21.83 -4.22
C LYS A 139 -0.33 21.04 -4.38
N THR A 140 -1.30 21.62 -5.10
CA THR A 140 -2.58 20.98 -5.43
C THR A 140 -2.36 19.66 -6.18
N GLY A 141 -3.16 18.67 -5.85
CA GLY A 141 -3.14 17.31 -6.39
C GLY A 141 -2.19 16.36 -5.65
N LEU A 142 -1.36 16.86 -4.73
CA LEU A 142 -0.39 16.03 -4.04
C LEU A 142 -1.04 15.13 -2.97
N PHE A 143 -2.00 15.64 -2.19
CA PHE A 143 -2.72 14.81 -1.22
C PHE A 143 -3.65 13.82 -1.93
N GLY A 144 -4.33 14.27 -2.98
CA GLY A 144 -5.19 13.42 -3.80
C GLY A 144 -4.40 12.28 -4.46
N GLY A 145 -3.29 12.61 -5.13
CA GLY A 145 -2.43 11.62 -5.79
C GLY A 145 -1.81 10.63 -4.81
N ALA A 146 -1.34 11.10 -3.66
CA ALA A 146 -0.82 10.22 -2.62
C ALA A 146 -1.90 9.32 -2.02
N GLY A 147 -3.15 9.80 -1.89
CA GLY A 147 -4.30 9.00 -1.52
C GLY A 147 -4.57 7.86 -2.51
N PHE A 148 -4.51 8.12 -3.81
CA PHE A 148 -4.66 7.07 -4.83
C PHE A 148 -3.53 6.04 -4.77
N LEU A 149 -2.28 6.48 -4.59
CA LEU A 149 -1.15 5.57 -4.42
C LEU A 149 -1.28 4.72 -3.14
N ALA A 150 -1.85 5.28 -2.06
CA ALA A 150 -2.16 4.53 -0.84
C ALA A 150 -3.22 3.43 -1.09
N LEU A 151 -4.23 3.72 -1.91
CA LEU A 151 -5.22 2.73 -2.34
C LEU A 151 -4.56 1.62 -3.16
N ASP A 152 -3.75 1.97 -4.16
CA ASP A 152 -3.03 1.01 -5.00
C ASP A 152 -2.09 0.13 -4.17
N ALA A 153 -1.35 0.72 -3.22
CA ALA A 153 -0.53 -0.02 -2.27
C ALA A 153 -1.37 -1.07 -1.50
N SER A 154 -2.54 -0.69 -0.99
CA SER A 154 -3.42 -1.62 -0.26
C SER A 154 -3.90 -2.78 -1.13
N LEU A 155 -4.21 -2.52 -2.42
CA LEU A 155 -4.58 -3.56 -3.37
C LEU A 155 -3.41 -4.51 -3.64
N PHE A 156 -2.20 -4.00 -3.80
CA PHE A 156 -1.01 -4.84 -3.97
C PHE A 156 -0.70 -5.67 -2.72
N TRP A 157 -0.98 -5.16 -1.51
CA TRP A 157 -0.90 -5.95 -0.29
C TRP A 157 -1.93 -7.07 -0.24
N LEU A 158 -3.18 -6.81 -0.67
CA LEU A 158 -4.23 -7.85 -0.76
C LEU A 158 -3.87 -8.93 -1.78
N VAL A 159 -3.33 -8.55 -2.94
CA VAL A 159 -2.85 -9.50 -3.95
C VAL A 159 -1.69 -10.33 -3.40
N SER A 160 -0.74 -9.69 -2.71
CA SER A 160 0.39 -10.38 -2.06
C SER A 160 -0.10 -11.36 -1.00
N GLN A 161 -1.13 -11.01 -0.25
CA GLN A 161 -1.77 -11.92 0.71
C GLN A 161 -2.42 -13.12 0.00
N MET A 162 -3.17 -12.89 -1.08
CA MET A 162 -3.78 -13.97 -1.85
C MET A 162 -2.74 -14.94 -2.42
N LEU A 163 -1.68 -14.40 -3.04
CA LEU A 163 -0.58 -15.21 -3.57
C LEU A 163 0.17 -15.98 -2.46
N THR A 164 0.33 -15.36 -1.29
CA THR A 164 0.91 -16.01 -0.10
C THR A 164 0.09 -17.22 0.32
N LEU A 165 -1.25 -17.13 0.30
CA LEU A 165 -2.13 -18.24 0.67
C LEU A 165 -2.02 -19.39 -0.34
N ASN A 166 -2.00 -19.08 -1.64
CA ASN A 166 -1.85 -20.07 -2.69
C ASN A 166 -0.50 -20.80 -2.59
N ALA A 167 0.60 -20.05 -2.45
CA ALA A 167 1.94 -20.63 -2.32
C ALA A 167 2.08 -21.52 -1.06
N ARG A 168 1.37 -21.18 0.02
CA ARG A 168 1.36 -22.00 1.24
C ARG A 168 0.51 -23.25 1.09
N ALA A 169 -0.64 -23.17 0.42
CA ALA A 169 -1.45 -24.33 0.10
C ALA A 169 -0.68 -25.34 -0.75
N ASP A 170 0.02 -24.85 -1.79
CA ASP A 170 0.87 -25.68 -2.63
C ASP A 170 2.05 -26.31 -1.88
N TYR A 171 2.64 -25.61 -0.91
CA TYR A 171 3.78 -26.14 -0.14
C TYR A 171 3.38 -27.14 0.94
N LEU A 172 2.25 -26.91 1.62
CA LEU A 172 1.82 -27.73 2.76
C LEU A 172 1.00 -28.96 2.36
N GLU A 173 0.74 -29.15 1.06
CA GLU A 173 -0.16 -30.18 0.53
C GLU A 173 -1.47 -30.25 1.35
N GLU A 174 -2.01 -29.09 1.77
CA GLU A 174 -3.33 -29.07 2.41
C GLU A 174 -4.33 -29.50 1.33
N ASP A 175 -4.85 -30.75 1.43
CA ASP A 175 -5.79 -31.44 0.55
C ASP A 175 -6.72 -30.49 -0.24
N ASP A 176 -6.23 -29.99 -1.37
CA ASP A 176 -7.07 -29.80 -2.53
C ASP A 176 -7.17 -31.20 -3.14
N PRO A 177 -8.37 -31.73 -3.47
CA PRO A 177 -8.49 -32.90 -4.32
C PRO A 177 -7.97 -32.50 -5.70
N LYS A 178 -6.64 -32.40 -5.84
CA LYS A 178 -5.93 -32.23 -7.10
C LYS A 178 -6.35 -33.44 -7.91
N GLY A 179 -7.34 -33.21 -8.78
CA GLY A 179 -7.75 -34.16 -9.78
C GLY A 179 -6.48 -34.69 -10.43
N SER A 180 -6.35 -36.01 -10.38
CA SER A 180 -5.43 -36.85 -11.13
C SER A 180 -4.92 -36.15 -12.40
N TYR A 181 -3.83 -35.40 -12.28
CA TYR A 181 -3.04 -35.05 -13.45
C TYR A 181 -2.23 -36.30 -13.72
N GLY A 182 -2.77 -37.10 -14.65
CA GLY A 182 -2.20 -38.36 -15.07
C GLY A 182 -0.70 -38.23 -15.26
N GLU A 183 0.03 -38.95 -14.43
CA GLU A 183 1.40 -39.32 -14.67
C GLU A 183 1.40 -40.08 -16.00
N VAL A 184 1.75 -39.39 -17.10
CA VAL A 184 1.99 -40.05 -18.38
C VAL A 184 3.29 -40.82 -18.21
N HIS A 185 3.18 -42.07 -17.75
CA HIS A 185 4.25 -43.05 -17.81
C HIS A 185 4.71 -43.18 -19.26
N THR A 186 5.86 -42.59 -19.58
CA THR A 186 6.57 -42.78 -20.84
C THR A 186 7.39 -44.05 -20.77
N THR A 187 6.75 -45.20 -20.58
CA THR A 187 7.45 -46.50 -20.56
C THR A 187 6.56 -47.62 -21.08
N GLU A 188 6.28 -47.63 -22.38
CA GLU A 188 6.00 -48.85 -23.15
C GLU A 188 5.80 -48.50 -24.63
N TYR A 189 6.88 -48.36 -25.41
CA TYR A 189 6.82 -48.52 -26.87
C TYR A 189 8.21 -48.77 -27.47
N ASP A 190 9.00 -49.66 -26.87
CA ASP A 190 10.26 -50.10 -27.50
C ASP A 190 10.59 -51.57 -27.24
N SER A 191 9.56 -52.43 -27.26
CA SER A 191 9.73 -53.88 -27.08
C SER A 191 9.03 -54.73 -28.14
N ASN A 192 8.76 -54.20 -29.34
CA ASN A 192 8.12 -54.99 -30.41
C ASN A 192 8.81 -54.98 -31.79
N THR A 193 10.07 -54.53 -31.88
CA THR A 193 10.83 -54.59 -33.15
C THR A 193 11.81 -55.76 -33.23
N ALA A 194 11.74 -56.73 -32.32
CA ALA A 194 12.60 -57.91 -32.35
C ALA A 194 11.79 -59.22 -32.25
N ALA A 195 10.84 -59.42 -33.18
CA ALA A 195 10.28 -60.75 -33.41
C ALA A 195 9.72 -60.94 -34.83
N HIS A 196 10.39 -61.86 -35.55
CA HIS A 196 9.95 -62.67 -36.70
C HIS A 196 10.05 -62.09 -38.13
N PRO A 197 10.35 -62.92 -39.16
CA PRO A 197 10.98 -64.25 -39.21
C PRO A 197 12.35 -64.30 -39.93
#